data_AF-A0A924YGV9-F1
#
_entry.id   AF-A0A924YGV9-F1
#
_cell.length_a   1.000
_cell.length_b   1.000
_cell.length_c   1.000
_cell.angle_alpha   90.00
_cell.angle_beta   90.00
_cell.angle_gamma   90.00
#
_symmetry.space_group_name_H-M   'P 1'
#
loop_
_entity.id
_entity.type
_entity.pdbx_description
1 polymer ?
#
loop_
_entity_poly.entity_id
_entity_poly.type
_entity_poly.pdbx_seq_one_letter_code
_entity_poly.pdbx_strand_id
1 'polypeptide(L)'
;MFPANDTLEAVEVGDGNLNLIFKVWANEDHNRTVVIKQALPYVRLVGESWPLPTDRARIEAQALAIHERLVPQHTPHQYFFDPEMCLSAMQNLNQHLIMRKGLTQGIRYPHFAEHIGLFMARTLGNTSDLVLDYRAKKEEVARFINPELCKISEDLVFTEPYRPTERNLFHEELRPQVESIYADERLRVQVAGLKEKFMTQAQCLIHGDLHTGSIMVNQTDTYVIDPEFAFYGPMGFDIGAVIGNLFLSYASHEVRTKDPDQRAEFRQYLTNTIIDVWQVFKREFQPIWQQVDTVNMPQGYQENYMLRLLQDAAGFAACKMMRRVIGLAGVEDIRGIEDVHERAIAGSLALNMAQALIMNRRDSFDISDIVAYATDQTPTYPWK
;
A
#
# COMPACT_ATOMS: atom_id res chain seq x y z
N MET A 1 20.76 -5.16 24.00
CA MET A 1 21.16 -5.32 22.58
C MET A 1 22.64 -4.98 22.39
N PHE A 2 23.08 -3.81 22.86
CA PHE A 2 24.47 -3.37 22.80
C PHE A 2 25.04 -3.21 24.23
N PRO A 3 26.13 -3.90 24.60
CA PRO A 3 26.94 -3.57 25.78
C PRO A 3 27.44 -2.13 25.76
N ALA A 4 27.65 -1.54 26.95
CA ALA A 4 28.05 -0.14 27.10
C ALA A 4 29.41 0.22 26.45
N ASN A 5 30.28 -0.77 26.23
CA ASN A 5 31.61 -0.58 25.66
C ASN A 5 31.66 -0.93 24.16
N ASP A 6 30.53 -1.28 23.53
CA ASP A 6 30.49 -1.53 22.08
C ASP A 6 30.83 -0.24 21.33
N THR A 7 31.70 -0.33 20.33
CA THR A 7 31.83 0.71 19.31
C THR A 7 30.75 0.46 18.26
N LEU A 8 29.92 1.48 18.00
CA LEU A 8 28.79 1.40 17.08
C LEU A 8 29.07 2.22 15.81
N GLU A 9 28.63 1.69 14.69
CA GLU A 9 28.53 2.41 13.43
C GLU A 9 27.07 2.66 13.09
N ALA A 10 26.80 3.83 12.50
CA ALA A 10 25.46 4.22 12.08
C ALA A 10 25.50 4.87 10.69
N VAL A 11 24.56 4.47 9.83
CA VAL A 11 24.39 5.06 8.50
C VAL A 11 22.93 5.40 8.29
N GLU A 12 22.66 6.62 7.83
CA GLU A 12 21.33 7.05 7.38
C GLU A 12 21.04 6.44 6.01
N VAL A 13 19.89 5.77 5.88
CA VAL A 13 19.52 4.97 4.69
C VAL A 13 18.09 5.24 4.21
N GLY A 14 17.41 6.24 4.78
CA GLY A 14 16.02 6.53 4.43
C GLY A 14 15.89 7.04 3.00
N ASP A 15 15.32 6.22 2.14
CA ASP A 15 14.84 6.60 0.79
C ASP A 15 13.34 6.95 0.79
N GLY A 16 12.70 6.93 1.96
CA GLY A 16 11.29 7.24 2.18
C GLY A 16 10.97 8.74 2.25
N ASN A 17 9.68 9.06 2.13
CA ASN A 17 9.20 10.43 1.93
C ASN A 17 9.08 11.29 3.20
N LEU A 18 9.19 10.69 4.40
CA LEU A 18 8.69 11.32 5.64
C LEU A 18 9.70 11.38 6.80
N ASN A 19 10.53 10.34 6.97
CA ASN A 19 11.27 10.13 8.22
C ASN A 19 12.76 9.88 7.98
N LEU A 20 13.57 10.03 9.02
CA LEU A 20 14.98 9.59 9.04
C LEU A 20 15.04 8.13 9.44
N ILE A 21 15.90 7.35 8.79
CA ILE A 21 16.12 5.94 9.10
C ILE A 21 17.61 5.69 9.21
N PHE A 22 18.06 5.25 10.37
CA PHE A 22 19.45 4.86 10.62
C PHE A 22 19.54 3.36 10.81
N LYS A 23 20.44 2.70 10.08
CA LYS A 23 20.91 1.35 10.41
C LYS A 23 22.08 1.50 11.35
N VAL A 24 22.01 0.82 12.49
CA VAL A 24 23.06 0.85 13.52
C VAL A 24 23.51 -0.59 13.78
N TRP A 25 24.83 -0.82 13.86
CA TRP A 25 25.40 -2.13 14.19
C TRP A 25 26.61 -1.99 15.11
N ALA A 26 26.91 -3.05 15.84
CA ALA A 26 28.14 -3.15 16.61
C ALA A 26 29.31 -3.53 15.68
N ASN A 27 30.44 -2.82 15.78
CA ASN A 27 31.62 -3.10 14.94
C ASN A 27 32.19 -4.50 15.18
N GLU A 28 32.06 -5.00 16.40
CA GLU A 28 32.57 -6.34 16.76
C GLU A 28 31.66 -7.48 16.29
N ASP A 29 30.37 -7.21 16.04
CA ASP A 29 29.42 -8.20 15.51
C ASP A 29 28.28 -7.53 14.74
N HIS A 30 28.39 -7.58 13.41
CA HIS A 30 27.44 -6.93 12.49
C HIS A 30 26.04 -7.60 12.48
N ASN A 31 25.87 -8.75 13.15
CA ASN A 31 24.54 -9.33 13.37
C ASN A 31 23.80 -8.67 14.53
N ARG A 32 24.51 -8.01 15.46
CA ARG A 32 23.89 -7.17 16.48
C ARG A 32 23.60 -5.81 15.85
N THR A 33 22.37 -5.65 15.42
CA THR A 33 21.95 -4.46 14.68
C THR A 33 20.52 -4.05 15.03
N VAL A 34 20.25 -2.74 14.88
CA VAL A 34 18.95 -2.13 15.08
C VAL A 34 18.70 -1.10 13.99
N VAL A 35 17.43 -0.90 13.64
CA VAL A 35 16.99 0.26 12.86
C VAL A 35 16.41 1.29 13.81
N ILE A 36 16.87 2.53 13.69
CA ILE A 36 16.32 3.69 14.38
C ILE A 36 15.55 4.52 13.36
N LYS A 37 14.25 4.70 13.58
CA LYS A 37 13.39 5.56 12.76
C LYS A 37 12.93 6.75 13.58
N GLN A 38 13.08 7.96 13.05
CA GLN A 38 12.70 9.20 13.73
C GLN A 38 11.86 10.10 12.84
N ALA A 39 10.74 10.59 13.37
CA ALA A 39 9.87 11.54 12.68
C ALA A 39 10.39 12.97 12.76
N LEU A 40 10.40 13.65 11.61
CA LEU A 40 10.70 15.09 11.49
C LEU A 40 9.41 15.93 11.53
N PRO A 41 9.45 17.20 11.95
CA PRO A 41 8.27 18.07 12.02
C PRO A 41 7.78 18.58 10.63
N TYR A 42 8.20 17.93 9.54
CA TYR A 42 7.84 18.26 8.16
C TYR A 42 7.91 17.02 7.25
N VAL A 43 7.35 17.12 6.04
CA VAL A 43 7.44 16.09 5.00
C VAL A 43 8.84 16.09 4.37
N ARG A 44 9.66 15.08 4.64
CA ARG A 44 11.05 14.98 4.11
C ARG A 44 11.15 15.14 2.58
N LEU A 45 10.21 14.61 1.82
CA LEU A 45 10.18 14.70 0.35
C LEU A 45 10.09 16.15 -0.17
N VAL A 46 9.42 17.03 0.58
CA VAL A 46 9.15 18.42 0.19
C VAL A 46 10.04 19.41 0.95
N GLY A 47 10.42 19.07 2.18
CA GLY A 47 11.20 19.91 3.08
C GLY A 47 10.32 20.71 4.04
N GLU A 48 10.95 21.67 4.73
CA GLU A 48 10.33 22.47 5.80
C GLU A 48 9.11 23.30 5.36
N SER A 49 8.94 23.51 4.04
CA SER A 49 7.78 24.21 3.48
C SER A 49 6.45 23.44 3.64
N TRP A 50 6.50 22.16 4.04
CA TRP A 50 5.32 21.37 4.38
C TRP A 50 5.41 20.79 5.80
N PRO A 51 5.00 21.55 6.83
CA PRO A 51 4.97 21.09 8.21
C PRO A 51 4.09 19.85 8.38
N LEU A 52 4.53 18.93 9.25
CA LEU A 52 3.81 17.69 9.55
C LEU A 52 4.04 17.29 11.01
N PRO A 53 2.97 17.09 11.81
CA PRO A 53 3.11 16.67 13.21
C PRO A 53 3.87 15.36 13.36
N THR A 54 4.72 15.29 14.40
CA THR A 54 5.53 14.11 14.71
C THR A 54 4.76 13.00 15.43
N ASP A 55 3.52 13.26 15.89
CA ASP A 55 2.66 12.26 16.57
C ASP A 55 2.38 11.02 15.70
N ARG A 56 2.58 11.11 14.37
CA ARG A 56 2.58 9.94 13.47
C ARG A 56 3.56 8.84 13.90
N ALA A 57 4.64 9.17 14.61
CA ALA A 57 5.56 8.19 15.17
C ALA A 57 4.90 7.33 16.28
N ARG A 58 4.02 7.94 17.10
CA ARG A 58 3.21 7.21 18.09
C ARG A 58 2.21 6.30 17.38
N ILE A 59 1.54 6.80 16.34
CA ILE A 59 0.62 6.00 15.53
C ILE A 59 1.34 4.78 14.94
N GLU A 60 2.49 4.99 14.33
CA GLU A 60 3.29 3.91 13.75
C GLU A 60 3.68 2.87 14.80
N ALA A 61 4.21 3.31 15.95
CA ALA A 61 4.61 2.40 17.02
C ALA A 61 3.43 1.57 17.54
N GLN A 62 2.27 2.21 17.77
CA GLN A 62 1.08 1.52 18.27
C GLN A 62 0.50 0.56 17.21
N ALA A 63 0.50 0.94 15.93
CA ALA A 63 0.05 0.08 14.85
C ALA A 63 0.98 -1.13 14.67
N LEU A 64 2.30 -0.94 14.71
CA LEU A 64 3.29 -2.02 14.68
C LEU A 64 3.08 -3.01 15.83
N ALA A 65 2.89 -2.52 17.06
CA ALA A 65 2.63 -3.39 18.22
C ALA A 65 1.35 -4.24 18.05
N ILE A 66 0.30 -3.67 17.45
CA ILE A 66 -0.94 -4.42 17.15
C ILE A 66 -0.71 -5.43 16.04
N HIS A 67 -0.04 -5.04 14.96
CA HIS A 67 0.29 -5.93 13.84
C HIS A 67 1.15 -7.10 14.31
N GLU A 68 2.16 -6.85 15.15
CA GLU A 68 3.05 -7.87 15.71
C GLU A 68 2.28 -8.84 16.61
N ARG A 69 1.37 -8.34 17.45
CA ARG A 69 0.51 -9.21 18.28
C ARG A 69 -0.38 -10.14 17.44
N LEU A 70 -0.84 -9.69 16.28
CA LEU A 70 -1.76 -10.45 15.42
C LEU A 70 -1.02 -11.36 14.43
N VAL A 71 0.13 -10.90 13.93
CA VAL A 71 0.89 -11.51 12.83
C VAL A 71 2.40 -11.29 13.05
N PRO A 72 3.00 -11.88 14.11
CA PRO A 72 4.39 -11.61 14.48
C PRO A 72 5.38 -12.05 13.39
N GLN A 73 5.06 -13.10 12.63
CA GLN A 73 5.93 -13.62 11.57
C GLN A 73 6.07 -12.70 10.35
N HIS A 74 5.23 -11.66 10.21
CA HIS A 74 5.25 -10.71 9.09
C HIS A 74 5.32 -9.24 9.53
N THR A 75 5.67 -9.00 10.80
CA THR A 75 5.82 -7.65 11.36
C THR A 75 7.18 -7.55 12.03
N PRO A 76 8.00 -6.52 11.74
CA PRO A 76 9.29 -6.38 12.41
C PRO A 76 9.07 -6.15 13.91
N HIS A 77 9.88 -6.81 14.74
CA HIS A 77 9.79 -6.62 16.18
C HIS A 77 10.20 -5.20 16.58
N GLN A 78 9.33 -4.51 17.33
CA GLN A 78 9.63 -3.18 17.87
C GLN A 78 10.26 -3.32 19.26
N TYR A 79 11.54 -2.96 19.39
CA TYR A 79 12.26 -3.03 20.66
C TYR A 79 11.89 -1.89 21.61
N PHE A 80 11.67 -0.69 21.07
CA PHE A 80 11.49 0.52 21.87
C PHE A 80 10.80 1.64 21.07
N PHE A 81 10.05 2.48 21.77
CA PHE A 81 9.50 3.74 21.27
C PHE A 81 9.68 4.84 22.32
N ASP A 82 10.25 5.97 21.91
CA ASP A 82 10.40 7.19 22.70
C ASP A 82 9.39 8.24 22.21
N PRO A 83 8.36 8.58 23.01
CA PRO A 83 7.38 9.58 22.62
C PRO A 83 7.92 11.02 22.64
N GLU A 84 8.93 11.34 23.45
CA GLU A 84 9.52 12.68 23.49
C GLU A 84 10.38 12.91 22.26
N MET A 85 11.17 11.91 21.86
CA MET A 85 12.04 11.97 20.68
C MET A 85 11.32 11.62 19.37
N CYS A 86 10.06 11.14 19.45
CA CYS A 86 9.29 10.62 18.31
C CYS A 86 10.08 9.57 17.51
N LEU A 87 10.68 8.62 18.22
CA LEU A 87 11.71 7.72 17.72
C LEU A 87 11.37 6.27 18.06
N SER A 88 11.51 5.37 17.09
CA SER A 88 11.37 3.93 17.28
C SER A 88 12.69 3.20 17.02
N ALA A 89 12.98 2.20 17.84
CA ALA A 89 14.03 1.22 17.60
C ALA A 89 13.40 -0.15 17.28
N MET A 90 13.74 -0.73 16.14
CA MET A 90 13.10 -1.95 15.63
C MET A 90 14.07 -2.90 14.93
N GLN A 91 13.63 -4.13 14.66
CA GLN A 91 14.37 -5.16 13.96
C GLN A 91 14.94 -4.65 12.64
N ASN A 92 16.25 -4.85 12.42
CA ASN A 92 16.87 -4.57 11.13
C ASN A 92 16.62 -5.74 10.17
N LEU A 93 15.95 -5.48 9.06
CA LEU A 93 15.66 -6.44 8.00
C LEU A 93 16.74 -6.40 6.88
N ASN A 94 18.01 -6.37 7.26
CA ASN A 94 19.16 -6.20 6.33
C ASN A 94 19.31 -7.31 5.28
N GLN A 95 18.69 -8.48 5.48
CA GLN A 95 18.63 -9.58 4.51
C GLN A 95 17.43 -9.49 3.56
N HIS A 96 16.64 -8.43 3.64
CA HIS A 96 15.44 -8.21 2.83
C HIS A 96 15.59 -6.99 1.94
N LEU A 97 14.96 -7.06 0.76
CA LEU A 97 14.87 -5.97 -0.19
C LEU A 97 13.49 -5.32 -0.08
N ILE A 98 13.39 -4.00 -0.31
CA ILE A 98 12.10 -3.36 -0.56
C ILE A 98 11.47 -4.01 -1.79
N MET A 99 10.30 -4.63 -1.66
CA MET A 99 9.69 -5.48 -2.69
C MET A 99 9.60 -4.78 -4.04
N ARG A 100 9.27 -3.49 -4.06
CA ARG A 100 9.25 -2.66 -5.27
C ARG A 100 10.53 -2.78 -6.08
N LYS A 101 11.71 -2.65 -5.46
CA LYS A 101 13.01 -2.73 -6.14
C LYS A 101 13.25 -4.09 -6.77
N GLY A 102 12.78 -5.16 -6.13
CA GLY A 102 12.91 -6.50 -6.72
C GLY A 102 11.91 -6.76 -7.84
N LEU A 103 10.68 -6.26 -7.71
CA LEU A 103 9.68 -6.36 -8.77
C LEU A 103 10.14 -5.65 -10.04
N THR A 104 10.70 -4.43 -9.94
CA THR A 104 11.22 -3.71 -11.11
C THR A 104 12.37 -4.44 -11.83
N GLN A 105 13.05 -5.35 -11.13
CA GLN A 105 14.11 -6.23 -11.65
C GLN A 105 13.58 -7.58 -12.14
N GLY A 106 12.26 -7.83 -12.10
CA GLY A 106 11.67 -9.11 -12.51
C GLY A 106 11.86 -10.26 -11.50
N ILE A 107 12.18 -9.96 -10.25
CA ILE A 107 12.33 -10.98 -9.20
C ILE A 107 10.96 -11.49 -8.76
N ARG A 108 10.82 -12.83 -8.67
CA ARG A 108 9.63 -13.51 -8.16
C ARG A 108 9.79 -13.83 -6.67
N TYR A 109 8.68 -13.81 -5.95
CA TYR A 109 8.60 -14.03 -4.50
C TYR A 109 7.51 -15.08 -4.21
N PRO A 110 7.88 -16.38 -4.19
CA PRO A 110 6.90 -17.47 -4.25
C PRO A 110 5.95 -17.53 -3.04
N HIS A 111 6.35 -16.99 -1.89
CA HIS A 111 5.53 -17.00 -0.68
C HIS A 111 4.78 -15.69 -0.41
N PHE A 112 4.98 -14.67 -1.25
CA PHE A 112 4.44 -13.34 -0.99
C PHE A 112 2.91 -13.34 -0.84
N ALA A 113 2.20 -14.01 -1.75
CA ALA A 113 0.74 -14.03 -1.74
C ALA A 113 0.16 -14.63 -0.44
N GLU A 114 0.77 -15.74 0.01
CA GLU A 114 0.43 -16.41 1.26
C GLU A 114 0.68 -15.49 2.47
N HIS A 115 1.85 -14.85 2.54
CA HIS A 115 2.23 -14.00 3.67
C HIS A 115 1.39 -12.72 3.76
N ILE A 116 1.21 -12.00 2.66
CA ILE A 116 0.50 -10.72 2.67
C ILE A 116 -1.02 -10.93 2.80
N GLY A 117 -1.57 -11.99 2.20
CA GLY A 117 -2.98 -12.33 2.35
C GLY A 117 -3.32 -12.68 3.80
N LEU A 118 -2.46 -13.47 4.46
CA LEU A 118 -2.55 -13.78 5.89
C LEU A 118 -2.46 -12.51 6.76
N PHE A 119 -1.46 -11.66 6.49
CA PHE A 119 -1.27 -10.40 7.19
C PHE A 119 -2.53 -9.55 7.14
N MET A 120 -3.04 -9.26 5.93
CA MET A 120 -4.22 -8.43 5.73
C MET A 120 -5.47 -9.06 6.36
N ALA A 121 -5.70 -10.36 6.20
CA ALA A 121 -6.89 -11.00 6.77
C ALA A 121 -6.94 -10.88 8.29
N ARG A 122 -5.81 -11.13 8.95
CA ARG A 122 -5.71 -11.08 10.41
C ARG A 122 -5.74 -9.65 10.95
N THR A 123 -4.98 -8.72 10.38
CA THR A 123 -4.93 -7.35 10.89
C THR A 123 -6.24 -6.61 10.66
N LEU A 124 -6.82 -6.71 9.46
CA LEU A 124 -8.06 -6.04 9.12
C LEU A 124 -9.25 -6.68 9.86
N GLY A 125 -9.34 -8.02 9.89
CA GLY A 125 -10.45 -8.73 10.53
C GLY A 125 -10.49 -8.54 12.05
N ASN A 126 -9.38 -8.77 12.75
CA ASN A 126 -9.32 -8.72 14.22
C ASN A 126 -9.34 -7.30 14.81
N THR A 127 -9.28 -6.26 13.97
CA THR A 127 -9.43 -4.86 14.39
C THR A 127 -10.77 -4.25 13.96
N SER A 128 -11.72 -5.07 13.51
CA SER A 128 -13.04 -4.63 13.05
C SER A 128 -14.14 -4.87 14.08
N ASP A 129 -15.31 -4.26 13.84
CA ASP A 129 -16.54 -4.52 14.61
C ASP A 129 -17.04 -5.99 14.51
N LEU A 130 -16.44 -6.82 13.64
CA LEU A 130 -16.77 -8.25 13.56
C LEU A 130 -16.21 -9.05 14.74
N VAL A 131 -15.15 -8.55 15.38
CA VAL A 131 -14.43 -9.25 16.46
C VAL A 131 -14.35 -8.41 17.74
N LEU A 132 -14.12 -7.11 17.59
CA LEU A 132 -13.96 -6.23 18.75
C LEU A 132 -15.29 -5.92 19.42
N ASP A 133 -15.26 -5.86 20.76
CA ASP A 133 -16.35 -5.29 21.55
C ASP A 133 -16.65 -3.84 21.09
N TYR A 134 -17.95 -3.49 21.05
CA TYR A 134 -18.44 -2.17 20.62
C TYR A 134 -17.80 -0.97 21.32
N ARG A 135 -17.37 -1.11 22.58
CA ARG A 135 -16.68 -0.08 23.36
C ARG A 135 -15.20 -0.07 23.02
N ALA A 136 -14.54 -1.24 23.05
CA ALA A 136 -13.13 -1.36 22.71
C ALA A 136 -12.86 -0.78 21.31
N LYS A 137 -13.70 -1.10 20.32
CA LYS A 137 -13.59 -0.54 18.97
C LYS A 137 -13.67 0.99 18.97
N LYS A 138 -14.59 1.59 19.73
CA LYS A 138 -14.74 3.07 19.77
C LYS A 138 -13.54 3.76 20.43
N GLU A 139 -13.00 3.15 21.48
CA GLU A 139 -11.78 3.63 22.14
C GLU A 139 -10.57 3.52 21.20
N GLU A 140 -10.47 2.44 20.45
CA GLU A 140 -9.44 2.26 19.43
C GLU A 140 -9.56 3.27 18.28
N VAL A 141 -10.77 3.57 17.81
CA VAL A 141 -11.01 4.66 16.83
C VAL A 141 -10.46 5.98 17.38
N ALA A 142 -10.75 6.31 18.64
CA ALA A 142 -10.25 7.54 19.26
C ALA A 142 -8.71 7.56 19.37
N ARG A 143 -8.09 6.43 19.72
CA ARG A 143 -6.62 6.29 19.85
C ARG A 143 -5.87 6.52 18.53
N PHE A 144 -6.49 6.16 17.41
CA PHE A 144 -5.92 6.20 16.07
C PHE A 144 -6.47 7.32 15.19
N ILE A 145 -7.01 8.38 15.80
CA ILE A 145 -7.28 9.63 15.07
C ILE A 145 -5.93 10.20 14.58
N ASN A 146 -5.79 10.33 13.25
CA ASN A 146 -4.54 10.70 12.58
C ASN A 146 -4.80 11.71 11.43
N PRO A 147 -5.28 12.94 11.75
CA PRO A 147 -5.97 13.79 10.79
C PRO A 147 -5.05 14.33 9.68
N GLU A 148 -3.80 14.68 9.98
CA GLU A 148 -2.89 15.25 8.97
C GLU A 148 -2.47 14.20 7.93
N LEU A 149 -2.22 12.96 8.35
CA LEU A 149 -1.84 11.87 7.46
C LEU A 149 -3.06 11.39 6.64
N CYS A 150 -4.25 11.39 7.25
CA CYS A 150 -5.51 11.19 6.53
C CYS A 150 -5.70 12.28 5.46
N LYS A 151 -5.48 13.55 5.79
CA LYS A 151 -5.61 14.66 4.85
C LYS A 151 -4.65 14.56 3.68
N ILE A 152 -3.41 14.13 3.92
CA ILE A 152 -2.45 13.84 2.84
C ILE A 152 -3.02 12.78 1.89
N SER A 153 -3.61 11.70 2.42
CA SER A 153 -4.23 10.66 1.58
C SER A 153 -5.47 11.17 0.83
N GLU A 154 -6.34 11.93 1.50
CA GLU A 154 -7.53 12.56 0.89
C GLU A 154 -7.16 13.45 -0.30
N ASP A 155 -6.10 14.24 -0.16
CA ASP A 155 -5.62 15.13 -1.19
C ASP A 155 -4.93 14.37 -2.32
N LEU A 156 -3.89 13.60 -1.98
CA LEU A 156 -2.99 13.02 -2.96
C LEU A 156 -3.56 11.77 -3.65
N VAL A 157 -4.49 11.04 -3.02
CA VAL A 157 -5.09 9.82 -3.62
C VAL A 157 -6.43 10.14 -4.29
N PHE A 158 -7.23 11.03 -3.71
CA PHE A 158 -8.64 11.18 -4.07
C PHE A 158 -9.03 12.55 -4.64
N THR A 159 -8.14 13.54 -4.62
CA THR A 159 -8.49 14.91 -5.04
C THR A 159 -7.62 15.42 -6.17
N GLU A 160 -6.30 15.46 -5.97
CA GLU A 160 -5.36 16.09 -6.88
C GLU A 160 -5.19 15.40 -8.23
N PRO A 161 -5.10 14.05 -8.32
CA PRO A 161 -4.94 13.37 -9.59
C PRO A 161 -6.08 13.56 -10.59
N TYR A 162 -7.18 14.19 -10.18
CA TYR A 162 -8.41 14.32 -10.97
C TYR A 162 -8.77 15.79 -11.26
N ARG A 163 -7.81 16.71 -11.06
CA ARG A 163 -7.97 18.13 -11.38
C ARG A 163 -6.61 18.78 -11.70
N PRO A 164 -6.58 19.93 -12.40
CA PRO A 164 -5.36 20.72 -12.53
C PRO A 164 -4.86 21.22 -11.17
N THR A 165 -3.59 20.93 -10.85
CA THR A 165 -2.87 21.47 -9.69
C THR A 165 -1.36 21.42 -9.97
N GLU A 166 -0.61 22.36 -9.39
CA GLU A 166 0.84 22.44 -9.53
C GLU A 166 1.59 21.25 -8.89
N ARG A 167 0.96 20.54 -7.96
CA ARG A 167 1.56 19.37 -7.29
C ARG A 167 1.53 18.09 -8.13
N ASN A 168 0.75 18.03 -9.20
CA ASN A 168 0.76 16.88 -10.10
C ASN A 168 2.04 16.90 -10.94
N LEU A 169 2.78 15.79 -10.91
CA LEU A 169 4.10 15.64 -11.54
C LEU A 169 4.11 14.43 -12.49
N PHE A 170 3.27 14.48 -13.53
CA PHE A 170 3.26 13.51 -14.63
C PHE A 170 4.16 13.96 -15.78
N HIS A 171 4.54 13.00 -16.62
CA HIS A 171 5.34 13.26 -17.82
C HIS A 171 4.48 13.91 -18.91
N GLU A 172 5.08 14.87 -19.63
CA GLU A 172 4.39 15.71 -20.62
C GLU A 172 3.67 14.89 -21.71
N GLU A 173 4.25 13.76 -22.09
CA GLU A 173 3.74 12.83 -23.09
C GLU A 173 2.39 12.21 -22.71
N LEU A 174 2.06 12.21 -21.42
CA LEU A 174 0.77 11.76 -20.90
C LEU A 174 -0.26 12.88 -20.77
N ARG A 175 0.11 14.14 -21.05
CA ARG A 175 -0.79 15.29 -20.86
C ARG A 175 -2.17 15.12 -21.51
N PRO A 176 -2.29 14.69 -22.78
CA PRO A 176 -3.62 14.50 -23.38
C PRO A 176 -4.48 13.48 -22.61
N GLN A 177 -3.87 12.39 -22.15
CA GLN A 177 -4.55 11.37 -21.34
C GLN A 177 -4.98 11.92 -19.99
N VAL A 178 -4.09 12.63 -19.31
CA VAL A 178 -4.38 13.22 -17.99
C VAL A 178 -5.48 14.28 -18.08
N GLU A 179 -5.48 15.10 -19.13
CA GLU A 179 -6.54 16.06 -19.40
C GLU A 179 -7.89 15.38 -19.65
N SER A 180 -7.90 14.22 -20.33
CA SER A 180 -9.12 13.41 -20.48
C SER A 180 -9.64 12.88 -19.14
N ILE A 181 -8.75 12.50 -18.22
CA ILE A 181 -9.09 12.06 -16.85
C ILE A 181 -9.70 13.21 -16.05
N TYR A 182 -9.15 14.43 -16.17
CA TYR A 182 -9.73 15.61 -15.53
C TYR A 182 -11.13 15.94 -16.05
N ALA A 183 -11.37 15.73 -17.35
CA ALA A 183 -12.65 15.97 -17.99
C ALA A 183 -13.71 14.89 -17.68
N ASP A 184 -13.30 13.68 -17.29
CA ASP A 184 -14.21 12.57 -17.03
C ASP A 184 -14.98 12.75 -15.71
N GLU A 185 -16.20 13.27 -15.80
CA GLU A 185 -17.11 13.41 -14.67
C GLU A 185 -17.53 12.05 -14.09
N ARG A 186 -17.71 11.02 -14.92
CA ARG A 186 -18.15 9.69 -14.46
C ARG A 186 -17.09 9.06 -13.58
N LEU A 187 -15.82 9.18 -13.96
CA LEU A 187 -14.68 8.78 -13.15
C LEU A 187 -14.65 9.54 -11.82
N ARG A 188 -14.79 10.87 -11.87
CA ARG A 188 -14.79 11.71 -10.66
C ARG A 188 -15.92 11.36 -9.69
N VAL A 189 -17.10 10.94 -10.18
CA VAL A 189 -18.18 10.41 -9.33
C VAL A 189 -17.75 9.14 -8.58
N GLN A 190 -17.07 8.20 -9.25
CA GLN A 190 -16.59 6.99 -8.58
C GLN A 190 -15.51 7.30 -7.54
N VAL A 191 -14.57 8.20 -7.87
CA VAL A 191 -13.52 8.65 -6.94
C VAL A 191 -14.14 9.35 -5.73
N ALA A 192 -15.14 10.21 -5.93
CA ALA A 192 -15.82 10.90 -4.84
C ALA A 192 -16.47 9.92 -3.85
N GLY A 193 -17.13 8.85 -4.34
CA GLY A 193 -17.68 7.81 -3.47
C GLY A 193 -16.63 7.05 -2.67
N LEU A 194 -15.46 6.77 -3.27
CA LEU A 194 -14.34 6.14 -2.55
C LEU A 194 -13.71 7.10 -1.52
N LYS A 195 -13.63 8.39 -1.85
CA LYS A 195 -13.17 9.44 -0.92
C LYS A 195 -14.09 9.56 0.29
N GLU A 196 -15.40 9.62 0.07
CA GLU A 196 -16.40 9.63 1.14
C GLU A 196 -16.21 8.43 2.07
N LYS A 197 -16.05 7.24 1.49
CA LYS A 197 -15.79 6.00 2.24
C LYS A 197 -14.51 6.08 3.08
N PHE A 198 -13.43 6.61 2.52
CA PHE A 198 -12.18 6.84 3.24
C PHE A 198 -12.35 7.80 4.42
N MET A 199 -13.07 8.90 4.24
CA MET A 199 -13.29 9.93 5.26
C MET A 199 -14.25 9.51 6.37
N THR A 200 -15.17 8.57 6.11
CA THR A 200 -16.31 8.32 7.01
C THR A 200 -16.38 6.90 7.54
N GLN A 201 -15.79 5.91 6.87
CA GLN A 201 -15.98 4.50 7.21
C GLN A 201 -14.84 3.97 8.11
N ALA A 202 -15.02 4.06 9.42
CA ALA A 202 -14.14 3.46 10.42
C ALA A 202 -14.34 1.94 10.52
N GLN A 203 -13.92 1.16 9.51
CA GLN A 203 -14.19 -0.28 9.38
C GLN A 203 -13.24 -1.15 10.21
N CYS A 204 -11.95 -0.84 10.17
CA CYS A 204 -10.88 -1.54 10.90
C CYS A 204 -9.66 -0.64 11.01
N LEU A 205 -8.66 -1.04 11.82
CA LEU A 205 -7.35 -0.40 11.79
C LEU A 205 -6.62 -0.81 10.50
N ILE A 206 -6.53 0.12 9.55
CA ILE A 206 -5.76 -0.10 8.33
C ILE A 206 -4.31 0.36 8.53
N HIS A 207 -3.39 -0.19 7.74
CA HIS A 207 -2.01 0.27 7.61
C HIS A 207 -1.95 1.67 6.97
N GLY A 208 -2.82 1.95 5.98
CA GLY A 208 -2.98 3.27 5.37
C GLY A 208 -2.02 3.55 4.20
N ASP A 209 -0.83 2.93 4.16
CA ASP A 209 0.04 3.00 2.96
C ASP A 209 0.68 1.66 2.57
N LEU A 210 -0.11 0.58 2.55
CA LEU A 210 0.36 -0.79 2.27
C LEU A 210 0.70 -1.07 0.79
N HIS A 211 1.67 -0.35 0.25
CA HIS A 211 2.19 -0.55 -1.10
C HIS A 211 3.46 -1.40 -1.11
N THR A 212 3.94 -1.84 -2.28
CA THR A 212 5.18 -2.65 -2.43
C THR A 212 6.47 -1.94 -1.97
N GLY A 213 6.42 -0.63 -1.69
CA GLY A 213 7.49 0.11 -1.02
C GLY A 213 7.49 0.00 0.51
N SER A 214 6.41 -0.51 1.11
CA SER A 214 6.20 -0.69 2.55
C SER A 214 6.25 -2.18 2.92
N ILE A 215 6.91 -2.96 2.06
CA ILE A 215 7.06 -4.40 2.18
C ILE A 215 8.53 -4.70 1.94
N MET A 216 9.17 -5.33 2.92
CA MET A 216 10.51 -5.89 2.78
C MET A 216 10.41 -7.40 2.64
N VAL A 217 11.10 -7.97 1.65
CA VAL A 217 10.91 -9.34 1.20
C VAL A 217 12.24 -9.97 0.78
N ASN A 218 12.35 -11.29 0.91
CA ASN A 218 13.36 -12.10 0.26
C ASN A 218 12.67 -13.35 -0.34
N GLN A 219 13.41 -14.40 -0.71
CA GLN A 219 12.79 -15.60 -1.29
C GLN A 219 11.90 -16.39 -0.32
N THR A 220 12.06 -16.21 1.00
CA THR A 220 11.44 -17.01 2.06
C THR A 220 10.52 -16.23 3.01
N ASP A 221 10.73 -14.92 3.15
CA ASP A 221 10.17 -14.09 4.21
C ASP A 221 9.53 -12.82 3.65
N THR A 222 8.54 -12.30 4.35
CA THR A 222 7.84 -11.05 3.99
C THR A 222 7.48 -10.29 5.26
N TYR A 223 7.88 -9.01 5.31
CA TYR A 223 7.62 -8.12 6.43
C TYR A 223 6.93 -6.84 5.95
N VAL A 224 5.87 -6.45 6.64
CA VAL A 224 5.19 -5.17 6.44
C VAL A 224 5.78 -4.13 7.38
N ILE A 225 6.10 -2.95 6.84
CA ILE A 225 6.77 -1.85 7.56
C ILE A 225 6.01 -0.53 7.35
N ASP A 226 6.32 0.48 8.17
CA ASP A 226 5.83 1.87 8.00
C ASP A 226 4.30 2.09 8.09
N PRO A 227 3.57 1.59 9.11
CA PRO A 227 2.14 1.87 9.31
C PRO A 227 1.88 3.28 9.90
N GLU A 228 2.63 4.31 9.50
CA GLU A 228 2.49 5.68 10.03
C GLU A 228 1.21 6.40 9.57
N PHE A 229 0.60 5.91 8.49
CA PHE A 229 -0.72 6.33 8.00
C PHE A 229 -1.88 5.58 8.66
N ALA A 230 -1.61 4.74 9.67
CA ALA A 230 -2.64 3.93 10.27
C ALA A 230 -3.74 4.80 10.92
N PHE A 231 -4.98 4.41 10.65
CA PHE A 231 -6.18 4.95 11.27
C PHE A 231 -7.33 3.94 11.12
N TYR A 232 -8.46 4.20 11.76
CA TYR A 232 -9.65 3.39 11.50
C TYR A 232 -10.32 3.82 10.19
N GLY A 233 -10.13 3.02 9.14
CA GLY A 233 -10.59 3.31 7.79
C GLY A 233 -11.15 2.07 7.06
N PRO A 234 -11.42 2.16 5.75
CA PRO A 234 -12.01 1.06 4.99
C PRO A 234 -10.96 -0.02 4.64
N MET A 235 -11.27 -1.29 4.92
CA MET A 235 -10.41 -2.47 4.68
C MET A 235 -9.87 -2.53 3.24
N GLY A 236 -10.74 -2.21 2.27
CA GLY A 236 -10.38 -2.23 0.86
C GLY A 236 -9.23 -1.28 0.48
N PHE A 237 -8.90 -0.29 1.32
CA PHE A 237 -7.82 0.65 1.03
C PHE A 237 -6.44 -0.01 1.06
N ASP A 238 -6.20 -0.90 2.01
CA ASP A 238 -4.94 -1.66 2.11
C ASP A 238 -4.87 -2.77 1.06
N ILE A 239 -5.97 -3.53 0.89
CA ILE A 239 -6.05 -4.58 -0.13
C ILE A 239 -5.85 -3.98 -1.53
N GLY A 240 -6.50 -2.85 -1.78
CA GLY A 240 -6.34 -2.09 -3.02
C GLY A 240 -4.93 -1.53 -3.19
N ALA A 241 -4.26 -1.11 -2.11
CA ALA A 241 -2.87 -0.65 -2.20
C ALA A 241 -1.93 -1.77 -2.66
N VAL A 242 -2.08 -3.00 -2.15
CA VAL A 242 -1.29 -4.16 -2.59
C VAL A 242 -1.59 -4.49 -4.06
N ILE A 243 -2.87 -4.71 -4.40
CA ILE A 243 -3.30 -5.08 -5.76
C ILE A 243 -2.90 -4.02 -6.79
N GLY A 244 -3.17 -2.75 -6.50
CA GLY A 244 -2.84 -1.63 -7.39
C GLY A 244 -1.34 -1.51 -7.64
N ASN A 245 -0.48 -1.79 -6.66
CA ASN A 245 0.96 -1.75 -6.87
C ASN A 245 1.48 -2.97 -7.66
N LEU A 246 0.87 -4.14 -7.53
CA LEU A 246 1.16 -5.28 -8.41
C LEU A 246 0.76 -4.98 -9.87
N PHE A 247 -0.36 -4.30 -10.10
CA PHE A 247 -0.73 -3.83 -11.44
C PHE A 247 0.19 -2.72 -11.97
N LEU A 248 0.70 -1.82 -11.12
CA LEU A 248 1.72 -0.85 -11.54
C LEU A 248 3.00 -1.55 -12.01
N SER A 249 3.43 -2.59 -11.29
CA SER A 249 4.54 -3.44 -11.73
C SER A 249 4.21 -4.11 -13.08
N TYR A 250 3.03 -4.72 -13.22
CA TYR A 250 2.57 -5.33 -14.48
C TYR A 250 2.64 -4.36 -15.64
N ALA A 251 2.13 -3.13 -15.47
CA ALA A 251 2.16 -2.09 -16.49
C ALA A 251 3.59 -1.71 -16.87
N SER A 252 4.48 -1.54 -15.87
CA SER A 252 5.89 -1.20 -16.11
C SER A 252 6.65 -2.26 -16.92
N HIS A 253 6.31 -3.54 -16.75
CA HIS A 253 6.91 -4.63 -17.50
C HIS A 253 6.50 -4.67 -18.97
N GLU A 254 5.56 -3.82 -19.43
CA GLU A 254 5.34 -3.60 -20.87
C GLU A 254 6.64 -3.26 -21.58
N VAL A 255 7.48 -2.45 -20.92
CA VAL A 255 8.71 -1.90 -21.49
C VAL A 255 9.97 -2.30 -20.73
N ARG A 256 9.88 -2.59 -19.43
CA ARG A 256 11.06 -3.02 -18.65
C ARG A 256 11.60 -4.38 -19.08
N THR A 257 10.71 -5.32 -19.38
CA THR A 257 11.10 -6.65 -19.87
C THR A 257 11.01 -6.66 -21.40
N LYS A 258 12.16 -6.56 -22.06
CA LYS A 258 12.24 -6.45 -23.53
C LYS A 258 11.85 -7.72 -24.26
N ASP A 259 12.25 -8.87 -23.70
CA ASP A 259 11.93 -10.17 -24.27
C ASP A 259 10.42 -10.47 -24.13
N PRO A 260 9.68 -10.73 -25.23
CA PRO A 260 8.25 -10.94 -25.18
C PRO A 260 7.81 -12.13 -24.32
N ASP A 261 8.55 -13.24 -24.34
CA ASP A 261 8.19 -14.46 -23.62
C ASP A 261 8.43 -14.28 -22.12
N GLN A 262 9.58 -13.71 -21.72
CA GLN A 262 9.85 -13.37 -20.32
C GLN A 262 8.87 -12.33 -19.78
N ARG A 263 8.47 -11.36 -20.62
CA ARG A 263 7.47 -10.35 -20.26
C ARG A 263 6.11 -11.00 -20.02
N ALA A 264 5.67 -11.88 -20.91
CA ALA A 264 4.42 -12.61 -20.74
C ALA A 264 4.43 -13.46 -19.47
N GLU A 265 5.52 -14.20 -19.22
CA GLU A 265 5.66 -15.06 -18.05
C GLU A 265 5.67 -14.26 -16.73
N PHE A 266 6.42 -13.15 -16.66
CA PHE A 266 6.47 -12.32 -15.45
C PHE A 266 5.14 -11.62 -15.18
N ARG A 267 4.46 -11.15 -16.24
CA ARG A 267 3.12 -10.58 -16.13
C ARG A 267 2.09 -11.59 -15.66
N GLN A 268 2.16 -12.83 -16.16
CA GLN A 268 1.32 -13.92 -15.68
C GLN A 268 1.61 -14.25 -14.21
N TYR A 269 2.87 -14.23 -13.79
CA TYR A 269 3.22 -14.35 -12.38
C TYR A 269 2.55 -13.27 -11.52
N LEU A 270 2.57 -12.01 -11.97
CA LEU A 270 1.94 -10.91 -11.23
C LEU A 270 0.41 -11.05 -11.13
N THR A 271 -0.25 -11.46 -12.22
CA THR A 271 -1.71 -11.66 -12.21
C THR A 271 -2.10 -12.86 -11.35
N ASN A 272 -1.37 -13.97 -11.42
CA ASN A 272 -1.56 -15.11 -10.53
C ASN A 272 -1.35 -14.70 -9.06
N THR A 273 -0.32 -13.90 -8.78
CA THR A 273 -0.07 -13.37 -7.43
C THR A 273 -1.26 -12.56 -6.92
N ILE A 274 -1.88 -11.71 -7.75
CA ILE A 274 -3.08 -10.93 -7.36
C ILE A 274 -4.26 -11.86 -7.00
N ILE A 275 -4.50 -12.89 -7.81
CA ILE A 275 -5.55 -13.88 -7.56
C ILE A 275 -5.26 -14.59 -6.23
N ASP A 276 -4.03 -15.10 -6.04
CA ASP A 276 -3.63 -15.83 -4.86
C ASP A 276 -3.73 -14.98 -3.59
N VAL A 277 -3.31 -13.71 -3.63
CA VAL A 277 -3.46 -12.76 -2.50
C VAL A 277 -4.92 -12.69 -2.04
N TRP A 278 -5.87 -12.57 -2.98
CA TRP A 278 -7.28 -12.52 -2.64
C TRP A 278 -7.82 -13.86 -2.11
N GLN A 279 -7.42 -14.98 -2.71
CA GLN A 279 -7.87 -16.30 -2.24
C GLN A 279 -7.34 -16.61 -0.84
N VAL A 280 -6.06 -16.31 -0.58
CA VAL A 280 -5.44 -16.41 0.75
C VAL A 280 -6.16 -15.48 1.72
N PHE A 281 -6.40 -14.22 1.35
CA PHE A 281 -7.14 -13.29 2.19
C PHE A 281 -8.51 -13.85 2.59
N LYS A 282 -9.33 -14.32 1.65
CA LYS A 282 -10.63 -14.93 1.95
C LYS A 282 -10.50 -16.13 2.88
N ARG A 283 -9.53 -17.02 2.59
CA ARG A 283 -9.28 -18.24 3.38
C ARG A 283 -8.93 -17.89 4.82
N GLU A 284 -8.01 -16.95 5.01
CA GLU A 284 -7.53 -16.51 6.33
C GLU A 284 -8.51 -15.57 7.05
N PHE A 285 -9.50 -15.01 6.33
CA PHE A 285 -10.60 -14.26 6.92
C PHE A 285 -11.73 -15.17 7.40
N GLN A 286 -11.81 -16.42 6.93
CA GLN A 286 -12.84 -17.37 7.34
C GLN A 286 -12.90 -17.61 8.87
N PRO A 287 -11.78 -17.73 9.60
CA PRO A 287 -11.80 -17.80 11.06
C PRO A 287 -12.39 -16.57 11.75
N ILE A 288 -12.41 -15.40 11.10
CA ILE A 288 -13.10 -14.21 11.60
C ILE A 288 -14.60 -14.43 11.49
N TRP A 289 -15.09 -14.89 10.35
CA TRP A 289 -16.50 -15.21 10.15
C TRP A 289 -17.03 -16.29 11.09
N GLN A 290 -16.18 -17.25 11.47
CA GLN A 290 -16.54 -18.28 12.45
C GLN A 290 -16.81 -17.73 13.86
N GLN A 291 -16.31 -16.54 14.19
CA GLN A 291 -16.55 -15.86 15.47
C GLN A 291 -17.81 -14.99 15.46
N VAL A 292 -18.35 -14.69 14.27
CA VAL A 292 -19.50 -13.81 14.09
C VAL A 292 -20.80 -14.59 14.30
N ASP A 293 -21.77 -13.98 15.00
CA ASP A 293 -23.10 -14.55 15.18
C ASP A 293 -23.85 -14.67 13.85
N THR A 294 -24.00 -15.90 13.39
CA THR A 294 -24.65 -16.23 12.11
C THR A 294 -26.16 -15.99 12.09
N VAL A 295 -26.81 -15.82 13.24
CA VAL A 295 -28.24 -15.43 13.27
C VAL A 295 -28.38 -13.96 12.86
N ASN A 296 -27.55 -13.09 13.43
CA ASN A 296 -27.57 -11.65 13.15
C ASN A 296 -26.81 -11.27 11.88
N MET A 297 -25.80 -12.05 11.50
CA MET A 297 -25.01 -11.89 10.27
C MET A 297 -24.96 -13.22 9.49
N PRO A 298 -26.07 -13.58 8.81
CA PRO A 298 -26.19 -14.85 8.11
C PRO A 298 -25.21 -14.98 6.96
N GLN A 299 -24.99 -16.21 6.49
CA GLN A 299 -24.03 -16.53 5.43
C GLN A 299 -24.18 -15.63 4.19
N GLY A 300 -25.41 -15.38 3.71
CA GLY A 300 -25.64 -14.48 2.58
C GLY A 300 -25.22 -13.01 2.84
N TYR A 301 -25.24 -12.54 4.08
CA TYR A 301 -24.66 -11.24 4.43
C TYR A 301 -23.13 -11.27 4.37
N GLN A 302 -22.50 -12.34 4.86
CA GLN A 302 -21.04 -12.52 4.83
C GLN A 302 -20.52 -12.57 3.39
N GLU A 303 -21.18 -13.33 2.51
CA GLU A 303 -20.87 -13.39 1.07
C GLU A 303 -20.96 -12.01 0.42
N ASN A 304 -22.06 -11.28 0.67
CA ASN A 304 -22.23 -9.91 0.18
C ASN A 304 -21.21 -8.93 0.78
N TYR A 305 -20.77 -9.12 2.02
CA TYR A 305 -19.73 -8.32 2.64
C TYR A 305 -18.40 -8.52 1.92
N MET A 306 -18.01 -9.77 1.65
CA MET A 306 -16.77 -10.10 0.94
C MET A 306 -16.81 -9.61 -0.51
N LEU A 307 -17.96 -9.69 -1.17
CA LEU A 307 -18.15 -9.11 -2.50
C LEU A 307 -17.94 -7.58 -2.46
N ARG A 308 -18.62 -6.86 -1.57
CA ARG A 308 -18.43 -5.40 -1.45
C ARG A 308 -16.97 -5.04 -1.16
N LEU A 309 -16.30 -5.82 -0.31
CA LEU A 309 -14.89 -5.63 0.01
C LEU A 309 -13.98 -5.78 -1.22
N LEU A 310 -14.23 -6.78 -2.07
CA LEU A 310 -13.52 -6.96 -3.34
C LEU A 310 -13.70 -5.74 -4.25
N GLN A 311 -14.93 -5.27 -4.40
CA GLN A 311 -15.25 -4.12 -5.25
C GLN A 311 -14.64 -2.82 -4.72
N ASP A 312 -14.62 -2.63 -3.40
CA ASP A 312 -13.95 -1.51 -2.77
C ASP A 312 -12.44 -1.57 -2.99
N ALA A 313 -11.83 -2.76 -2.84
CA ALA A 313 -10.41 -2.97 -3.10
C ALA A 313 -10.02 -2.64 -4.54
N ALA A 314 -10.82 -3.05 -5.53
CA ALA A 314 -10.60 -2.67 -6.93
C ALA A 314 -10.67 -1.16 -7.16
N GLY A 315 -11.64 -0.48 -6.53
CA GLY A 315 -11.76 0.97 -6.59
C GLY A 315 -10.55 1.69 -5.97
N PHE A 316 -10.13 1.28 -4.78
CA PHE A 316 -8.95 1.87 -4.14
C PHE A 316 -7.65 1.52 -4.88
N ALA A 317 -7.53 0.33 -5.47
CA ALA A 317 -6.42 -0.03 -6.34
C ALA A 317 -6.31 0.96 -7.52
N ALA A 318 -7.41 1.22 -8.22
CA ALA A 318 -7.45 2.18 -9.31
C ALA A 318 -7.02 3.59 -8.87
N CYS A 319 -7.55 4.10 -7.75
CA CYS A 319 -7.13 5.41 -7.22
C CYS A 319 -5.63 5.45 -6.87
N LYS A 320 -5.12 4.39 -6.25
CA LYS A 320 -3.68 4.25 -5.93
C LYS A 320 -2.83 4.13 -7.20
N MET A 321 -3.31 3.52 -8.27
CA MET A 321 -2.61 3.49 -9.56
C MET A 321 -2.55 4.88 -10.19
N MET A 322 -3.70 5.54 -10.39
CA MET A 322 -3.77 6.86 -11.02
C MET A 322 -2.94 7.90 -10.27
N ARG A 323 -3.03 7.94 -8.93
CA ARG A 323 -2.24 8.90 -8.14
C ARG A 323 -0.73 8.71 -8.25
N ARG A 324 -0.27 7.49 -8.51
CA ARG A 324 1.16 7.17 -8.66
C ARG A 324 1.70 7.52 -10.06
N VAL A 325 0.84 7.60 -11.06
CA VAL A 325 1.21 8.08 -12.39
C VAL A 325 1.11 9.61 -12.48
N ILE A 326 0.04 10.18 -11.91
CA ILE A 326 -0.32 11.59 -12.10
C ILE A 326 0.19 12.51 -10.98
N GLY A 327 0.06 12.07 -9.73
CA GLY A 327 0.19 12.91 -8.55
C GLY A 327 1.64 13.21 -8.14
N LEU A 328 1.79 13.89 -7.01
CA LEU A 328 3.09 14.31 -6.46
C LEU A 328 4.07 13.14 -6.26
N ALA A 329 3.62 12.11 -5.53
CA ALA A 329 4.46 10.97 -5.13
C ALA A 329 4.27 9.78 -6.08
N GLY A 330 5.14 9.65 -7.07
CA GLY A 330 5.10 8.55 -8.03
C GLY A 330 5.68 7.24 -7.52
N VAL A 331 5.87 6.28 -8.44
CA VAL A 331 6.52 4.99 -8.17
C VAL A 331 7.72 4.76 -9.06
N GLU A 332 8.75 4.12 -8.51
CA GLU A 332 9.95 3.72 -9.23
C GLU A 332 9.64 2.83 -10.44
N ASP A 333 8.61 1.98 -10.34
CA ASP A 333 8.13 1.11 -11.43
C ASP A 333 7.96 1.90 -12.74
N ILE A 334 7.39 3.10 -12.68
CA ILE A 334 7.13 3.92 -13.87
C ILE A 334 8.13 5.08 -13.97
N ARG A 335 8.32 5.85 -12.90
CA ARG A 335 9.20 7.03 -12.92
C ARG A 335 10.68 6.69 -13.12
N GLY A 336 11.09 5.50 -12.69
CA GLY A 336 12.45 5.01 -12.89
C GLY A 336 12.72 4.46 -14.30
N ILE A 337 11.79 4.62 -15.25
CA ILE A 337 12.05 4.33 -16.67
C ILE A 337 12.70 5.58 -17.28
N GLU A 338 13.90 5.41 -17.85
CA GLU A 338 14.69 6.53 -18.39
C GLU A 338 14.15 7.02 -19.72
N ASP A 339 13.86 6.11 -20.65
CA ASP A 339 13.31 6.45 -21.96
C ASP A 339 11.89 7.03 -21.81
N VAL A 340 11.71 8.23 -22.37
CA VAL A 340 10.50 9.02 -22.19
C VAL A 340 9.30 8.37 -22.88
N HIS A 341 9.49 7.75 -24.05
CA HIS A 341 8.43 7.08 -24.79
C HIS A 341 8.03 5.77 -24.11
N GLU A 342 9.00 4.98 -23.65
CA GLU A 342 8.74 3.76 -22.88
C GLU A 342 8.00 4.06 -21.57
N ARG A 343 8.42 5.13 -20.89
CA ARG A 343 7.74 5.58 -19.68
C ARG A 343 6.31 6.02 -19.96
N ALA A 344 6.06 6.70 -21.08
CA ALA A 344 4.72 7.07 -21.50
C ALA A 344 3.87 5.83 -21.87
N ILE A 345 4.44 4.81 -22.51
CA ILE A 345 3.76 3.53 -22.76
C ILE A 345 3.32 2.88 -21.44
N ALA A 346 4.24 2.71 -20.49
CA ALA A 346 3.95 2.11 -19.19
C ALA A 346 2.92 2.93 -18.38
N GLY A 347 3.09 4.25 -18.33
CA GLY A 347 2.16 5.16 -17.65
C GLY A 347 0.76 5.14 -18.28
N SER A 348 0.70 5.15 -19.61
CA SER A 348 -0.58 5.12 -20.34
C SER A 348 -1.34 3.83 -20.11
N LEU A 349 -0.64 2.68 -20.15
CA LEU A 349 -1.23 1.38 -19.81
C LEU A 349 -1.75 1.37 -18.37
N ALA A 350 -0.95 1.83 -17.40
CA ALA A 350 -1.36 1.88 -16.00
C ALA A 350 -2.63 2.74 -15.78
N LEU A 351 -2.75 3.87 -16.48
CA LEU A 351 -3.94 4.72 -16.41
C LEU A 351 -5.18 4.04 -17.00
N ASN A 352 -5.05 3.39 -18.17
CA ASN A 352 -6.15 2.67 -18.80
C ASN A 352 -6.63 1.50 -17.92
N MET A 353 -5.70 0.72 -17.36
CA MET A 353 -6.00 -0.34 -16.40
C MET A 353 -6.79 0.21 -15.20
N ALA A 354 -6.33 1.31 -14.61
CA ALA A 354 -6.98 1.91 -13.46
C ALA A 354 -8.40 2.43 -13.79
N GLN A 355 -8.59 3.09 -14.94
CA GLN A 355 -9.91 3.53 -15.39
C GLN A 355 -10.85 2.34 -15.62
N ALA A 356 -10.38 1.26 -16.25
CA ALA A 356 -11.18 0.05 -16.42
C ALA A 356 -11.59 -0.58 -15.07
N LEU A 357 -10.66 -0.67 -14.12
CA LEU A 357 -10.93 -1.21 -12.78
C LEU A 357 -12.02 -0.42 -12.05
N ILE A 358 -11.87 0.90 -11.91
CA ILE A 358 -12.82 1.70 -11.12
C ILE A 358 -14.22 1.76 -11.74
N MET A 359 -14.28 1.77 -13.08
CA MET A 359 -15.54 1.87 -13.81
C MET A 359 -16.31 0.55 -13.83
N ASN A 360 -15.62 -0.60 -13.83
CA ASN A 360 -16.26 -1.92 -13.88
C ASN A 360 -16.32 -2.63 -12.52
N ARG A 361 -15.73 -2.08 -11.44
CA ARG A 361 -15.66 -2.77 -10.13
C ARG A 361 -17.02 -3.22 -9.58
N ARG A 362 -18.14 -2.58 -9.93
CA ARG A 362 -19.48 -2.96 -9.44
C ARG A 362 -20.05 -4.18 -10.16
N ASP A 363 -19.51 -4.49 -11.34
CA ASP A 363 -19.82 -5.65 -12.14
C ASP A 363 -18.78 -6.78 -11.96
N SER A 364 -17.78 -6.57 -11.07
CA SER A 364 -16.84 -7.60 -10.66
C SER A 364 -17.43 -8.46 -9.55
N PHE A 365 -17.52 -9.78 -9.77
CA PHE A 365 -18.02 -10.76 -8.82
C PHE A 365 -16.92 -11.71 -8.33
N ASP A 366 -15.82 -11.83 -9.07
CA ASP A 366 -14.60 -12.55 -8.67
C ASP A 366 -13.34 -11.72 -8.94
N ILE A 367 -12.23 -12.08 -8.27
CA ILE A 367 -10.93 -11.43 -8.48
C ILE A 367 -10.44 -11.60 -9.92
N SER A 368 -10.86 -12.68 -10.60
CA SER A 368 -10.54 -12.93 -12.00
C SER A 368 -11.14 -11.87 -12.92
N ASP A 369 -12.32 -11.32 -12.59
CA ASP A 369 -12.94 -10.23 -13.36
C ASP A 369 -12.08 -8.96 -13.27
N ILE A 370 -11.59 -8.63 -12.07
CA ILE A 370 -10.69 -7.50 -11.81
C ILE A 370 -9.39 -7.65 -12.60
N VAL A 371 -8.79 -8.85 -12.59
CA VAL A 371 -7.60 -9.14 -13.39
C VAL A 371 -7.90 -8.94 -14.87
N ALA A 372 -8.97 -9.53 -15.41
CA ALA A 372 -9.35 -9.41 -16.80
C ALA A 372 -9.57 -7.94 -17.23
N TYR A 373 -10.38 -7.18 -16.48
CA TYR A 373 -10.64 -5.77 -16.78
C TYR A 373 -9.37 -4.94 -16.89
N ALA A 374 -8.38 -5.21 -16.02
CA ALA A 374 -7.09 -4.54 -16.07
C ALA A 374 -6.26 -5.05 -17.27
N THR A 375 -6.08 -6.37 -17.42
CA THR A 375 -5.13 -6.92 -18.41
C THR A 375 -5.60 -6.84 -19.86
N ASP A 376 -6.89 -6.64 -20.10
CA ASP A 376 -7.46 -6.42 -21.44
C ASP A 376 -7.13 -5.03 -22.01
N GLN A 377 -6.57 -4.14 -21.19
CA GLN A 377 -6.21 -2.79 -21.62
C GLN A 377 -4.89 -2.76 -22.39
N THR A 378 -4.82 -1.89 -23.39
CA THR A 378 -3.60 -1.53 -24.12
C THR A 378 -3.23 -0.08 -23.87
N PRO A 379 -1.95 0.33 -23.97
CA PRO A 379 -1.59 1.76 -23.89
C PRO A 379 -2.25 2.57 -25.01
N THR A 380 -2.70 3.78 -24.72
CA THR A 380 -3.24 4.74 -25.71
C THR A 380 -2.13 5.64 -26.28
N TYR A 381 -0.91 5.57 -25.74
CA TYR A 381 0.23 6.35 -26.21
C TYR A 381 0.86 5.77 -27.51
N PRO A 382 1.29 6.61 -28.48
CA PRO A 382 1.05 8.05 -28.55
C PRO A 382 -0.43 8.34 -28.75
N TRP A 383 -0.96 9.29 -27.97
CA TRP A 383 -2.37 9.66 -27.98
C TRP A 383 -2.74 10.18 -29.37
N LYS A 384 -3.57 9.44 -30.12
CA LYS A 384 -3.98 9.78 -31.48
C LYS A 384 -5.35 10.45 -31.52
#